data_AF-A0A0E3NC49-F1
#
_entry.id   AF-A0A0E3NC49-F1
#
_cell.length_a   1.000
_cell.length_b   1.000
_cell.length_c   1.000
_cell.angle_alpha   90.00
_cell.angle_beta   90.00
_cell.angle_gamma   90.00
#
_symmetry.space_group_name_H-M   'P 1'
#
loop_
_entity.id
_entity.type
_entity.pdbx_description
1 polymer ?
#
loop_
_entity_poly.entity_id
_entity_poly.type
_entity_poly.pdbx_seq_one_letter_code
_entity_poly.pdbx_strand_id
1 'polypeptide(L)'
;MQIEILGCESFGARSLACLVKTDERTVLIDPGVALARLRSGLFPHPIEVAAAFRIREKILSAFEEATDVVISHFHGDHMPMRAEDPYQLPMEALPSLEGINFWCKGPAKISALSSKRRRELSDFLGFPLPASEGKKSGSMEFSPPVPHGASEKGFGNVMMTRICEGDEVFVHSSDIQLLHREVVLKLLAWEPTFVFASGPPIYLSHRVPEAGKEASENALLLARHVDTLILDHHLLRSFEGYSWLKELDEKVENRVLCAAEFMGKAPELLEAQREALYEKKPVLSGWHEAYASGKAGFEEYL
;
A
#
# COMPACT_ATOMS: atom_id res chain seq x y z
N MET A 1 -12.44 12.65 -11.70
CA MET A 1 -11.88 12.15 -10.43
C MET A 1 -10.41 12.54 -10.31
N GLN A 2 -9.91 12.89 -9.12
CA GLN A 2 -8.47 13.13 -8.89
C GLN A 2 -7.88 12.06 -7.98
N ILE A 3 -6.84 11.37 -8.47
CA ILE A 3 -6.14 10.31 -7.75
C ILE A 3 -4.73 10.81 -7.40
N GLU A 4 -4.38 10.82 -6.11
CA GLU A 4 -3.04 11.14 -5.63
C GLU A 4 -2.47 9.97 -4.82
N ILE A 5 -1.41 9.33 -5.30
CA ILE A 5 -0.71 8.30 -4.52
C ILE A 5 0.31 8.99 -3.61
N LEU A 6 0.09 8.88 -2.31
CA LEU A 6 0.86 9.58 -1.28
C LEU A 6 2.18 8.85 -1.00
N GLY A 7 2.13 7.52 -0.95
CA GLY A 7 3.29 6.67 -0.73
C GLY A 7 3.11 5.25 -1.23
N CYS A 8 4.21 4.67 -1.70
CA CYS A 8 4.35 3.27 -2.05
C CYS A 8 5.83 2.89 -2.16
N GLU A 9 6.15 1.61 -2.40
CA GLU A 9 7.52 1.09 -2.49
C GLU A 9 8.36 1.87 -3.54
N SER A 10 7.74 2.25 -4.67
CA SER A 10 8.37 3.12 -5.66
C SER A 10 8.74 4.53 -5.16
N PHE A 11 8.16 5.01 -4.05
CA PHE A 11 8.55 6.26 -3.38
C PHE A 11 9.62 6.05 -2.30
N GLY A 12 10.12 4.83 -2.12
CA GLY A 12 11.23 4.52 -1.21
C GLY A 12 10.84 3.99 0.16
N ALA A 13 9.55 3.78 0.45
CA ALA A 13 9.09 3.12 1.68
C ALA A 13 7.80 2.31 1.44
N ARG A 14 7.50 1.35 2.31
CA ARG A 14 6.29 0.55 2.18
C ARG A 14 5.07 1.37 2.58
N SER A 15 4.11 1.46 1.68
CA SER A 15 2.85 2.14 1.90
C SER A 15 1.90 1.76 0.76
N LEU A 16 0.60 1.97 0.96
CA LEU A 16 -0.37 2.07 -0.13
C LEU A 16 -1.34 3.22 0.06
N ALA A 17 -0.86 4.26 0.73
CA ALA A 17 -1.64 5.44 1.00
C ALA A 17 -1.93 6.18 -0.31
N CYS A 18 -3.21 6.36 -0.61
CA CYS A 18 -3.65 7.22 -1.69
C CYS A 18 -4.88 8.04 -1.29
N LEU A 19 -5.01 9.21 -1.88
CA LEU A 19 -6.14 10.09 -1.72
C LEU A 19 -6.91 10.17 -3.03
N VAL A 20 -8.21 9.92 -2.97
CA VAL A 20 -9.10 10.01 -4.13
C VAL A 20 -10.13 11.10 -3.87
N LYS A 21 -10.07 12.18 -4.63
CA LYS A 21 -11.01 13.31 -4.56
C LYS A 21 -12.05 13.16 -5.65
N THR A 22 -13.30 13.24 -5.22
CA THR A 22 -14.52 13.31 -6.04
C THR A 22 -15.28 14.58 -5.65
N ASP A 23 -16.28 14.96 -6.43
CA ASP A 23 -17.14 16.12 -6.15
C ASP A 23 -17.81 16.06 -4.78
N GLU A 24 -18.09 14.86 -4.27
CA GLU A 24 -18.80 14.64 -3.00
C GLU A 24 -17.89 14.23 -1.83
N ARG A 25 -16.74 13.60 -2.10
CA ARG A 25 -15.92 12.92 -1.09
C ARG A 25 -14.43 13.04 -1.37
N THR A 26 -13.67 13.14 -0.28
CA THR A 26 -12.22 13.00 -0.26
C THR A 26 -11.89 11.73 0.52
N VAL A 27 -11.51 10.67 -0.20
CA VAL A 27 -11.34 9.33 0.35
C VAL A 27 -9.85 9.02 0.52
N LEU A 28 -9.39 8.93 1.76
CA LEU A 28 -8.04 8.51 2.11
C LEU A 28 -8.00 7.00 2.33
N ILE A 29 -7.29 6.27 1.47
CA ILE A 29 -7.20 4.82 1.50
C ILE A 29 -5.85 4.40 2.05
N ASP A 30 -5.85 3.45 2.98
CA ASP A 30 -4.69 2.82 3.59
C ASP A 30 -3.61 3.81 4.07
N PRO A 31 -3.94 4.73 5.01
CA PRO A 31 -3.02 5.77 5.48
C PRO A 31 -1.94 5.22 6.42
N GLY A 32 -1.12 4.29 5.93
CA GLY A 32 0.01 3.72 6.63
C GLY A 32 1.32 3.94 5.89
N VAL A 33 2.41 3.81 6.63
CA VAL A 33 3.77 3.75 6.08
C VAL A 33 4.62 2.92 7.04
N ALA A 34 5.50 2.10 6.49
CA ALA A 34 6.43 1.29 7.27
C ALA A 34 7.74 1.07 6.50
N LEU A 35 8.78 0.64 7.21
CA LEU A 35 10.02 0.16 6.61
C LEU A 35 10.27 -1.31 6.97
N ALA A 36 10.93 -2.03 6.06
CA ALA A 36 11.39 -3.38 6.35
C ALA A 36 12.45 -3.35 7.46
N ARG A 37 12.11 -3.80 8.67
CA ARG A 37 13.06 -3.80 9.79
C ARG A 37 14.37 -4.48 9.46
N LEU A 38 14.35 -5.58 8.71
CA LEU A 38 15.55 -6.24 8.20
C LEU A 38 15.33 -6.67 6.74
N ARG A 39 16.29 -6.33 5.89
CA ARG A 39 16.40 -6.78 4.49
C ARG A 39 17.87 -7.13 4.24
N SER A 40 18.14 -8.36 3.83
CA SER A 40 19.51 -8.87 3.69
C SER A 40 20.39 -8.67 4.94
N GLY A 41 19.79 -8.75 6.13
CA GLY A 41 20.49 -8.51 7.40
C GLY A 41 20.76 -7.03 7.73
N LEU A 42 20.35 -6.09 6.88
CA LEU A 42 20.52 -4.65 7.07
C LEU A 42 19.22 -3.99 7.56
N PHE A 43 19.34 -3.11 8.55
CA PHE A 43 18.27 -2.23 9.01
C PHE A 43 17.95 -1.16 7.96
N PRO A 44 16.78 -0.48 8.02
CA PRO A 44 16.45 0.59 7.08
C PRO A 44 17.54 1.65 7.03
N HIS A 45 18.02 1.96 5.84
CA HIS A 45 19.00 3.02 5.65
C HIS A 45 18.38 4.39 6.00
N PRO A 46 19.12 5.37 6.53
CA PRO A 46 18.59 6.70 6.86
C PRO A 46 17.86 7.39 5.70
N ILE A 47 18.27 7.15 4.45
CA ILE A 47 17.55 7.65 3.26
C ILE A 47 16.14 7.03 3.12
N GLU A 48 15.97 5.74 3.47
CA GLU A 48 14.64 5.10 3.55
C GLU A 48 13.80 5.73 4.66
N VAL A 49 14.43 6.07 5.79
CA VAL A 49 13.77 6.78 6.90
C VAL A 49 13.29 8.16 6.46
N ALA A 50 14.10 8.89 5.71
CA ALA A 50 13.70 10.17 5.13
C ALA A 50 12.52 10.00 4.14
N ALA A 51 12.53 8.96 3.30
CA ALA A 51 11.41 8.67 2.39
C ALA A 51 10.11 8.35 3.15
N ALA A 52 10.19 7.51 4.18
CA ALA A 52 9.06 7.20 5.05
C ALA A 52 8.53 8.45 5.78
N PHE A 53 9.42 9.34 6.22
CA PHE A 53 9.05 10.62 6.82
C PHE A 53 8.29 11.51 5.83
N ARG A 54 8.78 11.66 4.59
CA ARG A 54 8.06 12.43 3.55
C ARG A 54 6.67 11.87 3.26
N ILE A 55 6.51 10.55 3.23
CA ILE A 55 5.21 9.90 3.03
C ILE A 55 4.30 10.15 4.22
N ARG A 56 4.84 10.06 5.45
CA ARG A 56 4.10 10.35 6.69
C ARG A 56 3.50 11.74 6.66
N GLU A 57 4.29 12.75 6.32
CA GLU A 57 3.81 14.15 6.27
C GLU A 57 2.66 14.32 5.28
N LYS A 58 2.73 13.68 4.10
CA LYS A 58 1.63 13.69 3.14
C LYS A 58 0.38 13.01 3.68
N ILE A 59 0.52 11.87 4.35
CA ILE A 59 -0.60 11.16 4.96
C ILE A 59 -1.27 12.03 6.03
N LEU A 60 -0.48 12.67 6.90
CA LEU A 60 -0.99 13.57 7.94
C LEU A 60 -1.73 14.76 7.33
N SER A 61 -1.19 15.39 6.29
CA SER A 61 -1.88 16.45 5.56
C SER A 61 -3.17 15.96 4.89
N ALA A 62 -3.18 14.75 4.32
CA ALA A 62 -4.36 14.17 3.69
C ALA A 62 -5.50 13.87 4.69
N PHE A 63 -5.18 13.58 5.96
CA PHE A 63 -6.20 13.42 6.99
C PHE A 63 -6.99 14.72 7.25
N GLU A 64 -6.37 15.89 7.11
CA GLU A 64 -7.03 17.19 7.39
C GLU A 64 -8.15 17.51 6.39
N GLU A 65 -8.11 16.93 5.19
CA GLU A 65 -9.09 17.15 4.13
C GLU A 65 -9.98 15.92 3.85
N ALA A 66 -9.74 14.80 4.53
CA ALA A 66 -10.47 13.56 4.30
C ALA A 66 -11.91 13.62 4.87
N THR A 67 -12.88 13.22 4.05
CA THR A 67 -14.26 12.94 4.50
C THR A 67 -14.41 11.48 4.92
N ASP A 68 -13.62 10.61 4.30
CA ASP A 68 -13.69 9.16 4.46
C ASP A 68 -12.28 8.57 4.57
N VAL A 69 -12.10 7.61 5.47
CA VAL A 69 -10.88 6.83 5.61
C VAL A 69 -11.19 5.35 5.39
N VAL A 70 -10.43 4.72 4.51
CA VAL A 70 -10.55 3.30 4.18
C VAL A 70 -9.34 2.54 4.71
N ILE A 71 -9.58 1.40 5.35
CA ILE A 71 -8.54 0.46 5.79
C ILE A 71 -8.83 -0.92 5.19
N SER A 72 -8.07 -1.29 4.16
CA SER A 72 -8.18 -2.54 3.42
C SER A 72 -7.81 -3.76 4.26
N HIS A 73 -6.85 -3.60 5.18
CA HIS A 73 -6.45 -4.57 6.20
C HIS A 73 -5.47 -3.94 7.23
N PHE A 74 -5.09 -4.69 8.26
CA PHE A 74 -4.39 -4.17 9.47
C PHE A 74 -2.88 -4.48 9.47
N HIS A 75 -2.20 -4.26 8.34
CA HIS A 75 -0.74 -4.25 8.26
C HIS A 75 -0.20 -2.83 8.49
N GLY A 76 1.05 -2.71 8.96
CA GLY A 76 1.58 -1.44 9.47
C GLY A 76 1.87 -0.39 8.39
N ASP A 77 1.96 -0.83 7.15
CA ASP A 77 2.07 -0.04 5.92
C ASP A 77 0.70 0.41 5.36
N HIS A 78 -0.41 0.00 5.98
CA HIS A 78 -1.77 0.33 5.53
C HIS A 78 -2.59 1.15 6.55
N MET A 79 -2.11 1.29 7.78
CA MET A 79 -2.78 2.10 8.79
C MET A 79 -1.79 2.74 9.74
N PRO A 80 -2.18 3.84 10.40
CA PRO A 80 -1.46 4.34 11.56
C PRO A 80 -1.38 3.25 12.63
N MET A 81 -0.26 3.15 13.32
CA MET A 81 0.05 2.09 14.28
C MET A 81 0.25 2.69 15.68
N ARG A 82 -0.04 1.93 16.74
CA ARG A 82 0.39 2.34 18.09
C ARG A 82 1.91 2.49 18.09
N ALA A 83 2.43 3.60 18.62
CA ALA A 83 3.84 3.97 18.52
C ALA A 83 4.81 2.98 19.22
N GLU A 84 5.15 1.88 18.55
CA GLU A 84 6.16 0.89 18.98
C GLU A 84 7.35 0.82 18.01
N ASP A 85 7.12 1.10 16.73
CA ASP A 85 8.14 1.07 15.67
C ASP A 85 8.40 2.49 15.14
N PRO A 86 9.63 3.03 15.26
CA PRO A 86 9.93 4.41 14.86
C PRO A 86 9.79 4.64 13.34
N TYR A 87 9.73 3.56 12.56
CA TYR A 87 9.58 3.61 11.11
C TYR A 87 8.11 3.61 10.64
N GLN A 88 7.15 3.58 11.57
CA GLN A 88 5.71 3.59 11.26
C GLN A 88 5.06 4.92 11.60
N LEU A 89 3.95 5.26 10.94
CA LEU A 89 3.12 6.40 11.33
C LEU A 89 2.43 6.11 12.67
N PRO A 90 2.75 6.84 13.76
CA PRO A 90 2.06 6.66 15.04
C PRO A 90 0.62 7.20 14.97
N MET A 91 -0.34 6.47 15.55
CA MET A 91 -1.73 6.93 15.68
C MET A 91 -1.82 8.25 16.45
N GLU A 92 -0.93 8.46 17.42
CA GLU A 92 -0.87 9.66 18.26
C GLU A 92 -0.48 10.93 17.49
N ALA A 93 0.04 10.81 16.26
CA ALA A 93 0.35 11.95 15.40
C ALA A 93 -0.84 12.36 14.51
N LEU A 94 -1.94 11.60 14.50
CA LEU A 94 -3.10 11.92 13.68
C LEU A 94 -3.73 13.26 14.10
N PRO A 95 -4.21 14.08 13.14
CA PRO A 95 -4.96 15.28 13.45
C PRO A 95 -6.36 14.91 14.00
N SER A 96 -7.22 15.91 14.22
CA SER A 96 -8.62 15.63 14.59
C SER A 96 -9.29 14.77 13.53
N LEU A 97 -9.99 13.73 13.97
CA LEU A 97 -10.73 12.78 13.11
C LEU A 97 -12.25 12.98 13.21
N GLU A 98 -12.68 14.11 13.80
CA GLU A 98 -14.09 14.44 13.96
C GLU A 98 -14.79 14.55 12.59
N GLY A 99 -15.91 13.85 12.44
CA GLY A 99 -16.70 13.85 11.21
C GLY A 99 -16.19 12.94 10.08
N ILE A 100 -15.03 12.30 10.25
CA ILE A 100 -14.50 11.35 9.25
C ILE A 100 -15.23 10.01 9.33
N ASN A 101 -15.70 9.52 8.18
CA ASN A 101 -16.32 8.20 8.07
C ASN A 101 -15.26 7.12 7.85
N PHE A 102 -15.25 6.08 8.69
CA PHE A 102 -14.32 4.96 8.55
C PHE A 102 -14.94 3.78 7.79
N TRP A 103 -14.16 3.14 6.93
CA TRP A 103 -14.55 1.96 6.16
C TRP A 103 -13.46 0.89 6.24
N CYS A 104 -13.73 -0.20 6.95
CA CYS A 104 -12.67 -1.12 7.31
C CYS A 104 -13.01 -2.57 6.95
N LYS A 105 -11.98 -3.32 6.57
CA LYS A 105 -12.01 -4.79 6.55
C LYS A 105 -12.54 -5.33 7.88
N GLY A 106 -13.50 -6.23 7.86
CA GLY A 106 -14.08 -6.81 9.07
C GLY A 106 -13.13 -7.77 9.81
N PRO A 107 -13.47 -8.16 11.05
CA PRO A 107 -12.60 -8.99 11.91
C PRO A 107 -12.52 -10.47 11.48
N ALA A 108 -13.32 -10.90 10.49
CA ALA A 108 -13.29 -12.27 9.99
C ALA A 108 -12.11 -12.51 9.05
N LYS A 109 -11.49 -13.70 9.16
CA LYS A 109 -10.39 -14.16 8.28
C LYS A 109 -9.20 -13.20 8.23
N ILE A 110 -8.83 -12.62 9.37
CA ILE A 110 -7.59 -11.86 9.54
C ILE A 110 -6.69 -12.55 10.56
N SER A 111 -5.39 -12.27 10.53
CA SER A 111 -4.46 -12.86 11.50
C SER A 111 -4.74 -12.40 12.94
N ALA A 112 -4.19 -13.12 13.93
CA ALA A 112 -4.24 -12.71 15.33
C ALA A 112 -3.59 -11.33 15.56
N LEU A 113 -2.49 -11.04 14.84
CA LEU A 113 -1.82 -9.75 14.89
C LEU A 113 -2.70 -8.64 14.31
N SER A 114 -3.31 -8.86 13.14
CA SER A 114 -4.26 -7.93 12.52
C SER A 114 -5.48 -7.69 13.42
N SER A 115 -5.95 -8.73 14.12
CA SER A 115 -7.05 -8.62 15.09
C SER A 115 -6.66 -7.77 16.30
N LYS A 116 -5.43 -7.91 16.81
CA LYS A 116 -4.88 -7.04 17.87
C LYS A 116 -4.84 -5.59 17.41
N ARG A 117 -4.24 -5.33 16.24
CA ARG A 117 -4.09 -3.98 15.67
C ARG A 117 -5.43 -3.29 15.40
N ARG A 118 -6.42 -4.04 14.90
CA ARG A 118 -7.78 -3.53 14.72
C ARG A 118 -8.38 -3.06 16.04
N ARG A 119 -8.20 -3.81 17.13
CA ARG A 119 -8.69 -3.40 18.46
C ARG A 119 -7.95 -2.16 18.96
N GLU A 120 -6.64 -2.12 18.83
CA GLU A 120 -5.84 -0.95 19.24
C GLU A 120 -6.28 0.33 18.54
N LEU A 121 -6.54 0.27 17.22
CA LEU A 121 -7.07 1.41 16.47
C LEU A 121 -8.49 1.77 16.94
N SER A 122 -9.36 0.78 17.16
CA SER A 122 -10.72 1.00 17.67
C SER A 122 -10.73 1.66 19.04
N ASP A 123 -9.85 1.22 19.94
CA ASP A 123 -9.69 1.76 21.29
C ASP A 123 -9.15 3.20 21.23
N PHE A 124 -8.19 3.47 20.34
CA PHE A 124 -7.67 4.82 20.10
C PHE A 124 -8.74 5.79 19.58
N LEU A 125 -9.56 5.34 18.61
CA LEU A 125 -10.62 6.15 18.01
C LEU A 125 -11.84 6.33 18.94
N GLY A 126 -11.99 5.50 19.97
CA GLY A 126 -13.11 5.56 20.91
C GLY A 126 -14.43 5.01 20.37
N PHE A 127 -14.42 4.30 19.24
CA PHE A 127 -15.61 3.66 18.65
C PHE A 127 -15.28 2.34 17.96
N PRO A 128 -16.25 1.41 17.84
CA PRO A 128 -16.05 0.14 17.13
C PRO A 128 -15.84 0.37 15.64
N LEU A 129 -14.72 -0.13 15.10
CA LEU A 129 -14.48 -0.08 13.65
C LEU A 129 -15.55 -0.88 12.87
N PRO A 130 -16.11 -0.33 11.78
CA PRO A 130 -17.12 -1.01 11.00
C PRO A 130 -16.53 -2.17 10.18
N ALA A 131 -17.36 -3.16 9.86
CA ALA A 131 -17.07 -4.14 8.81
C ALA A 131 -17.77 -3.69 7.52
N SER A 132 -16.99 -3.24 6.54
CA SER A 132 -17.50 -2.58 5.33
C SER A 132 -17.59 -3.49 4.11
N GLU A 133 -17.05 -4.70 4.19
CA GLU A 133 -17.04 -5.68 3.11
C GLU A 133 -18.44 -5.92 2.52
N GLY A 134 -18.57 -5.83 1.21
CA GLY A 134 -19.84 -6.02 0.47
C GLY A 134 -20.83 -4.86 0.57
N LYS A 135 -20.48 -3.73 1.23
CA LYS A 135 -21.36 -2.55 1.31
C LYS A 135 -21.14 -1.60 0.14
N LYS A 136 -22.16 -0.78 -0.10
CA LYS A 136 -22.12 0.38 -1.00
C LYS A 136 -22.51 1.64 -0.21
N SER A 137 -21.89 2.77 -0.53
CA SER A 137 -22.20 4.08 0.06
C SER A 137 -21.85 5.17 -0.95
N GLY A 138 -22.86 5.82 -1.52
CA GLY A 138 -22.67 6.84 -2.56
C GLY A 138 -21.83 6.29 -3.72
N SER A 139 -20.74 6.99 -4.06
CA SER A 139 -19.76 6.62 -5.08
C SER A 139 -18.87 5.41 -4.73
N MET A 140 -18.95 4.88 -3.50
CA MET A 140 -18.05 3.83 -3.01
C MET A 140 -18.72 2.46 -2.94
N GLU A 141 -17.96 1.42 -3.27
CA GLU A 141 -18.34 0.01 -3.12
C GLU A 141 -17.14 -0.81 -2.62
N PHE A 142 -17.40 -1.75 -1.71
CA PHE A 142 -16.36 -2.58 -1.10
C PHE A 142 -16.55 -4.05 -1.45
N SER A 143 -15.46 -4.74 -1.77
CA SER A 143 -15.55 -6.17 -2.11
C SER A 143 -15.93 -7.00 -0.88
N PRO A 144 -16.47 -8.21 -1.08
CA PRO A 144 -16.36 -9.28 -0.09
C PRO A 144 -14.88 -9.55 0.27
N PRO A 145 -14.60 -10.24 1.39
CA PRO A 145 -13.24 -10.64 1.74
C PRO A 145 -12.56 -11.42 0.62
N VAL A 146 -11.40 -10.97 0.16
CA VAL A 146 -10.57 -11.68 -0.85
C VAL A 146 -9.21 -12.09 -0.27
N PRO A 147 -8.58 -13.18 -0.74
CA PRO A 147 -7.29 -13.62 -0.23
C PRO A 147 -6.21 -12.53 -0.29
N HIS A 148 -5.46 -12.37 0.81
CA HIS A 148 -4.25 -11.55 0.86
C HIS A 148 -3.05 -12.38 0.38
N GLY A 149 -2.77 -12.36 -0.92
CA GLY A 149 -1.75 -13.23 -1.51
C GLY A 149 -2.14 -14.70 -1.49
N ALA A 150 -1.16 -15.61 -1.32
CA ALA A 150 -1.37 -17.06 -1.44
C ALA A 150 -2.33 -17.60 -0.34
N SER A 151 -3.41 -18.28 -0.76
CA SER A 151 -4.58 -18.65 0.08
C SER A 151 -4.31 -19.59 1.27
N GLU A 152 -3.10 -20.13 1.40
CA GLU A 152 -2.75 -21.11 2.45
C GLU A 152 -1.67 -20.62 3.42
N LYS A 153 -1.15 -19.40 3.24
CA LYS A 153 -0.05 -18.88 4.06
C LYS A 153 -0.47 -18.08 5.28
N GLY A 154 -1.76 -18.03 5.57
CA GLY A 154 -2.29 -17.42 6.80
C GLY A 154 -2.20 -15.89 6.85
N PHE A 155 -1.93 -15.23 5.73
CA PHE A 155 -1.93 -13.76 5.63
C PHE A 155 -3.32 -13.14 5.82
N GLY A 156 -4.37 -13.97 5.74
CA GLY A 156 -5.75 -13.54 5.90
C GLY A 156 -6.31 -12.96 4.62
N ASN A 157 -7.30 -12.07 4.77
CA ASN A 157 -8.02 -11.48 3.66
C ASN A 157 -7.95 -9.95 3.70
N VAL A 158 -8.03 -9.34 2.51
CA VAL A 158 -8.14 -7.89 2.30
C VAL A 158 -9.53 -7.52 1.77
N MET A 159 -9.82 -6.23 1.77
CA MET A 159 -11.02 -5.62 1.19
C MET A 159 -10.60 -4.67 0.06
N MET A 160 -11.07 -4.92 -1.15
CA MET A 160 -10.89 -3.99 -2.28
C MET A 160 -11.92 -2.86 -2.19
N THR A 161 -11.54 -1.70 -2.72
CA THR A 161 -12.36 -0.48 -2.70
C THR A 161 -12.52 0.05 -4.11
N ARG A 162 -13.78 0.22 -4.53
CA ARG A 162 -14.18 0.85 -5.77
C ARG A 162 -14.71 2.25 -5.46
N ILE A 163 -14.29 3.23 -6.25
CA ILE A 163 -14.80 4.61 -6.23
C ILE A 163 -15.17 4.98 -7.67
N CYS A 164 -16.36 5.51 -7.90
CA CYS A 164 -16.79 5.97 -9.22
C CYS A 164 -17.21 7.44 -9.25
N GLU A 165 -16.90 8.13 -10.35
CA GLU A 165 -17.35 9.48 -10.64
C GLU A 165 -17.57 9.63 -12.14
N GLY A 166 -18.83 9.86 -12.54
CA GLY A 166 -19.21 9.78 -13.96
C GLY A 166 -18.91 8.39 -14.53
N ASP A 167 -18.18 8.37 -15.65
CA ASP A 167 -17.74 7.14 -16.32
C ASP A 167 -16.38 6.63 -15.80
N GLU A 168 -15.71 7.37 -14.90
CA GLU A 168 -14.42 6.96 -14.34
C GLU A 168 -14.62 6.07 -13.11
N VAL A 169 -13.87 4.96 -13.08
CA VAL A 169 -13.86 4.02 -11.96
C VAL A 169 -12.43 3.76 -11.50
N PHE A 170 -12.15 4.10 -10.25
CA PHE A 170 -10.90 3.76 -9.57
C PHE A 170 -11.11 2.56 -8.65
N VAL A 171 -10.21 1.58 -8.72
CA VAL A 171 -10.19 0.44 -7.81
C VAL A 171 -8.84 0.32 -7.11
N HIS A 172 -8.85 0.46 -5.79
CA HIS A 172 -7.76 0.03 -4.93
C HIS A 172 -7.99 -1.43 -4.55
N SER A 173 -7.14 -2.33 -5.03
CA SER A 173 -7.32 -3.77 -4.90
C SER A 173 -6.18 -4.45 -4.16
N SER A 174 -5.56 -3.75 -3.22
CA SER A 174 -4.35 -4.24 -2.60
C SER A 174 -4.59 -4.84 -1.22
N ASP A 175 -3.96 -5.95 -0.82
CA ASP A 175 -2.81 -6.65 -1.42
C ASP A 175 -3.19 -8.02 -2.01
N ILE A 176 -3.88 -8.03 -3.16
CA ILE A 176 -4.28 -9.29 -3.83
C ILE A 176 -3.14 -10.00 -4.57
N GLN A 177 -2.02 -9.30 -4.84
CA GLN A 177 -0.80 -9.82 -5.48
C GLN A 177 -1.00 -10.46 -6.87
N LEU A 178 -2.20 -10.29 -7.46
CA LEU A 178 -2.63 -10.87 -8.74
C LEU A 178 -2.57 -12.42 -8.80
N LEU A 179 -2.59 -13.08 -7.65
CA LEU A 179 -2.37 -14.54 -7.58
C LEU A 179 -3.63 -15.37 -7.89
N HIS A 180 -4.81 -14.76 -7.88
CA HIS A 180 -6.09 -15.48 -7.98
C HIS A 180 -6.95 -14.93 -9.11
N ARG A 181 -7.14 -15.73 -10.18
CA ARG A 181 -8.00 -15.37 -11.33
C ARG A 181 -9.40 -14.94 -10.91
N GLU A 182 -10.01 -15.62 -9.95
CA GLU A 182 -11.37 -15.29 -9.48
C GLU A 182 -11.45 -13.87 -8.91
N VAL A 183 -10.41 -13.43 -8.18
CA VAL A 183 -10.34 -12.08 -7.62
C VAL A 183 -10.16 -11.04 -8.73
N VAL A 184 -9.33 -11.34 -9.72
CA VAL A 184 -9.11 -10.49 -10.90
C VAL A 184 -10.39 -10.34 -11.72
N LEU A 185 -11.19 -11.41 -11.89
CA LEU A 185 -12.47 -11.33 -12.58
C LEU A 185 -13.50 -10.52 -11.79
N LYS A 186 -13.52 -10.61 -10.45
CA LYS A 186 -14.37 -9.76 -9.60
C LYS A 186 -13.98 -8.28 -9.71
N LEU A 187 -12.68 -7.99 -9.79
CA LEU A 187 -12.15 -6.66 -9.99
C LEU A 187 -12.60 -6.12 -11.37
N LEU A 188 -12.44 -6.89 -12.45
CA LEU A 188 -12.86 -6.49 -13.79
C LEU A 188 -14.38 -6.29 -13.93
N ALA A 189 -15.18 -7.02 -13.14
CA ALA A 189 -16.63 -6.84 -13.12
C ALA A 189 -17.08 -5.46 -12.58
N TRP A 190 -16.17 -4.70 -11.96
CA TRP A 190 -16.41 -3.31 -11.59
C TRP A 190 -16.12 -2.30 -12.72
N GLU A 191 -15.68 -2.78 -13.89
CA GLU A 191 -15.34 -1.99 -15.08
C GLU A 191 -14.39 -0.81 -14.77
N PRO A 192 -13.19 -1.09 -14.21
CA PRO A 192 -12.29 -0.04 -13.77
C PRO A 192 -11.60 0.69 -14.94
N THR A 193 -11.52 2.01 -14.83
CA THR A 193 -10.62 2.86 -15.63
C THR A 193 -9.20 2.82 -15.06
N PHE A 194 -9.09 2.84 -13.74
CA PHE A 194 -7.83 2.85 -13.00
C PHE A 194 -7.81 1.70 -11.97
N VAL A 195 -6.71 0.96 -11.93
CA VAL A 195 -6.48 -0.06 -10.90
C VAL A 195 -5.18 0.24 -10.18
N PHE A 196 -5.21 0.34 -8.86
CA PHE A 196 -4.02 0.41 -8.02
C PHE A 196 -3.92 -0.86 -7.16
N ALA A 197 -2.87 -1.64 -7.38
CA ALA A 197 -2.68 -2.93 -6.73
C ALA A 197 -1.22 -3.20 -6.39
N SER A 198 -1.00 -3.98 -5.35
CA SER A 198 0.27 -4.66 -5.10
C SER A 198 0.47 -5.73 -6.15
N GLY A 199 1.62 -5.68 -6.83
CA GLY A 199 1.98 -6.70 -7.80
C GLY A 199 2.46 -7.98 -7.14
N PRO A 200 2.77 -9.02 -7.93
CA PRO A 200 3.26 -10.28 -7.40
C PRO A 200 4.62 -10.12 -6.72
N PRO A 201 4.90 -10.85 -5.61
CA PRO A 201 6.20 -10.84 -4.96
C PRO A 201 7.21 -11.69 -5.76
N ILE A 202 7.63 -11.22 -6.95
CA ILE A 202 8.53 -11.94 -7.88
C ILE A 202 9.82 -12.43 -7.20
N TYR A 203 10.39 -11.59 -6.31
CA TYR A 203 11.57 -11.92 -5.51
C TYR A 203 11.38 -13.12 -4.54
N LEU A 204 10.14 -13.61 -4.39
CA LEU A 204 9.77 -14.79 -3.59
C LEU A 204 9.19 -15.91 -4.45
N SER A 205 9.37 -15.90 -5.78
CA SER A 205 8.79 -16.90 -6.70
C SER A 205 9.08 -18.36 -6.32
N HIS A 206 10.27 -18.66 -5.77
CA HIS A 206 10.59 -19.99 -5.25
C HIS A 206 9.73 -20.42 -4.05
N ARG A 207 9.23 -19.45 -3.27
CA ARG A 207 8.35 -19.68 -2.11
C ARG A 207 6.88 -19.51 -2.48
N VAL A 208 6.56 -18.75 -3.51
CA VAL A 208 5.20 -18.47 -4.00
C VAL A 208 5.18 -18.76 -5.50
N PRO A 209 5.05 -20.03 -5.90
CA PRO A 209 5.11 -20.42 -7.32
C PRO A 209 4.08 -19.71 -8.20
N GLU A 210 2.90 -19.38 -7.63
CA GLU A 210 1.83 -18.63 -8.29
C GLU A 210 2.26 -17.22 -8.70
N ALA A 211 3.25 -16.64 -8.01
CA ALA A 211 3.81 -15.33 -8.36
C ALA A 211 4.54 -15.35 -9.70
N GLY A 212 4.84 -16.53 -10.27
CA GLY A 212 5.39 -16.67 -11.61
C GLY A 212 4.31 -16.54 -12.69
N LYS A 213 3.84 -17.69 -13.19
CA LYS A 213 2.99 -17.75 -14.39
C LYS A 213 1.59 -17.19 -14.18
N GLU A 214 0.90 -17.60 -13.11
CA GLU A 214 -0.50 -17.22 -12.85
C GLU A 214 -0.63 -15.70 -12.68
N ALA A 215 0.25 -15.09 -11.88
CA ALA A 215 0.28 -13.64 -11.70
C ALA A 215 0.54 -12.88 -13.00
N SER A 216 1.42 -13.40 -13.86
CA SER A 216 1.73 -12.78 -15.16
C SER A 216 0.54 -12.83 -16.12
N GLU A 217 -0.19 -13.95 -16.17
CA GLU A 217 -1.40 -14.05 -16.97
C GLU A 217 -2.51 -13.13 -16.46
N ASN A 218 -2.67 -13.05 -15.14
CA ASN A 218 -3.63 -12.17 -14.48
C ASN A 218 -3.32 -10.69 -14.69
N ALA A 219 -2.05 -10.31 -14.60
CA ALA A 219 -1.61 -8.95 -14.86
C ALA A 219 -1.81 -8.55 -16.33
N LEU A 220 -1.49 -9.44 -17.27
CA LEU A 220 -1.75 -9.21 -18.70
C LEU A 220 -3.26 -9.09 -18.99
N LEU A 221 -4.08 -9.88 -18.32
CA LEU A 221 -5.53 -9.78 -18.41
C LEU A 221 -6.03 -8.40 -17.95
N LEU A 222 -5.60 -7.94 -16.77
CA LEU A 222 -5.95 -6.61 -16.26
C LEU A 222 -5.45 -5.50 -17.19
N ALA A 223 -4.18 -5.55 -17.58
CA ALA A 223 -3.54 -4.53 -18.40
C ALA A 223 -4.24 -4.34 -19.76
N ARG A 224 -4.90 -5.37 -20.29
CA ARG A 224 -5.67 -5.28 -21.55
C ARG A 224 -7.09 -4.71 -21.41
N HIS A 225 -7.63 -4.68 -20.21
CA HIS A 225 -9.04 -4.31 -19.97
C HIS A 225 -9.21 -3.06 -19.10
N VAL A 226 -8.10 -2.45 -18.69
CA VAL A 226 -8.06 -1.25 -17.84
C VAL A 226 -7.18 -0.22 -18.52
N ASP A 227 -7.62 1.03 -18.57
CA ASP A 227 -6.91 2.12 -19.24
C ASP A 227 -5.55 2.39 -18.58
N THR A 228 -5.50 2.34 -17.24
CA THR A 228 -4.26 2.46 -16.46
C THR A 228 -4.20 1.45 -15.32
N LEU A 229 -3.23 0.54 -15.40
CA LEU A 229 -2.90 -0.42 -14.35
C LEU A 229 -1.65 0.05 -13.59
N ILE A 230 -1.81 0.29 -12.28
CA ILE A 230 -0.74 0.74 -11.39
C ILE A 230 -0.34 -0.44 -10.49
N LEU A 231 0.86 -0.99 -10.70
CA LEU A 231 1.40 -2.10 -9.91
C LEU A 231 2.64 -1.67 -9.13
N ASP A 232 2.61 -1.93 -7.82
CA ASP A 232 3.66 -1.47 -6.92
C ASP A 232 3.83 -2.43 -5.71
N HIS A 233 4.26 -1.89 -4.58
CA HIS A 233 4.36 -2.56 -3.29
C HIS A 233 5.25 -3.80 -3.34
N HIS A 234 4.70 -5.02 -3.27
CA HIS A 234 5.51 -6.24 -3.25
C HIS A 234 6.37 -6.41 -4.49
N LEU A 235 5.88 -6.03 -5.67
CA LEU A 235 6.61 -6.15 -6.93
C LEU A 235 7.92 -5.37 -6.89
N LEU A 236 7.88 -4.16 -6.35
CA LEU A 236 8.98 -3.18 -6.43
C LEU A 236 9.99 -3.27 -5.28
N ARG A 237 9.88 -4.30 -4.44
CA ARG A 237 10.92 -4.68 -3.46
C ARG A 237 12.17 -5.30 -4.10
N SER A 238 12.23 -5.33 -5.43
CA SER A 238 13.35 -5.87 -6.20
C SER A 238 13.44 -5.21 -7.57
N PHE A 239 14.65 -5.09 -8.10
CA PHE A 239 14.88 -4.64 -9.48
C PHE A 239 14.26 -5.57 -10.51
N GLU A 240 14.27 -6.87 -10.27
CA GLU A 240 13.62 -7.87 -11.13
C GLU A 240 12.12 -7.58 -11.29
N GLY A 241 11.43 -7.24 -10.20
CA GLY A 241 10.03 -6.86 -10.27
C GLY A 241 9.78 -5.55 -11.01
N TYR A 242 10.71 -4.58 -10.95
CA TYR A 242 10.61 -3.38 -11.80
C TYR A 242 10.82 -3.69 -13.27
N SER A 243 11.79 -4.54 -13.62
CA SER A 243 11.95 -5.03 -15.00
C SER A 243 10.71 -5.78 -15.49
N TRP A 244 10.14 -6.66 -14.66
CA TRP A 244 8.91 -7.38 -14.95
C TRP A 244 7.74 -6.43 -15.27
N LEU A 245 7.63 -5.31 -14.54
CA LEU A 245 6.61 -4.28 -14.78
C LEU A 245 6.77 -3.65 -16.15
N LYS A 246 8.01 -3.32 -16.55
CA LYS A 246 8.31 -2.75 -17.87
C LYS A 246 8.02 -3.72 -19.00
N GLU A 247 8.37 -4.98 -18.83
CA GLU A 247 8.00 -6.01 -19.80
C GLU A 247 6.49 -6.19 -19.94
N LEU A 248 5.70 -5.93 -18.90
CA LEU A 248 4.25 -5.97 -18.98
C LEU A 248 3.69 -4.77 -19.76
N ASP A 249 4.19 -3.56 -19.48
CA ASP A 249 3.83 -2.33 -20.18
C ASP A 249 4.08 -2.45 -21.70
N GLU A 250 5.24 -3.00 -22.10
CA GLU A 250 5.60 -3.22 -23.51
C GLU A 250 4.67 -4.21 -24.25
N LYS A 251 3.87 -5.01 -23.54
CA LYS A 251 2.99 -6.05 -24.11
C LYS A 251 1.56 -5.59 -24.37
N VAL A 252 1.21 -4.36 -24.00
CA VAL A 252 -0.15 -3.83 -24.09
C VAL A 252 -0.18 -2.42 -24.68
N GLU A 253 -1.34 -2.01 -25.19
CA GLU A 253 -1.55 -0.63 -25.69
C GLU A 253 -1.95 0.33 -24.56
N ASN A 254 -2.58 -0.19 -23.51
CA ASN A 254 -2.94 0.57 -22.31
C ASN A 254 -1.72 0.82 -21.43
N ARG A 255 -1.87 1.65 -20.40
CA ARG A 255 -0.74 2.09 -19.58
C ARG A 255 -0.51 1.17 -18.38
N VAL A 256 0.72 0.74 -18.18
CA VAL A 256 1.14 0.00 -16.99
C VAL A 256 2.30 0.73 -16.31
N LEU A 257 2.07 1.19 -15.08
CA LEU A 257 3.01 2.08 -14.38
C LEU A 257 3.21 1.63 -12.93
N CYS A 258 4.31 2.06 -12.31
CA CYS A 258 4.38 2.09 -10.85
C CYS A 258 3.73 3.36 -10.30
N ALA A 259 3.52 3.42 -8.99
CA ALA A 259 2.88 4.57 -8.37
C ALA A 259 3.67 5.87 -8.53
N ALA A 260 5.01 5.83 -8.40
CA ALA A 260 5.85 6.99 -8.64
C ALA A 260 5.71 7.50 -10.08
N GLU A 261 5.70 6.62 -11.07
CA GLU A 261 5.57 6.96 -12.50
C GLU A 261 4.19 7.50 -12.84
N PHE A 262 3.13 6.94 -12.25
CA PHE A 262 1.77 7.49 -12.35
C PHE A 262 1.71 8.94 -11.83
N MET A 263 2.44 9.23 -10.75
CA MET A 263 2.60 10.58 -10.21
C MET A 263 3.68 11.44 -10.92
N GLY A 264 4.19 10.99 -12.07
CA GLY A 264 5.17 11.74 -12.88
C GLY A 264 6.59 11.80 -12.29
N LYS A 265 6.96 10.84 -11.43
CA LYS A 265 8.27 10.77 -10.75
C LYS A 265 9.04 9.52 -11.17
N ALA A 266 10.36 9.60 -11.07
CA ALA A 266 11.22 8.42 -11.18
C ALA A 266 11.08 7.55 -9.91
N PRO A 267 11.01 6.22 -10.02
CA PRO A 267 10.93 5.33 -8.86
C PRO A 267 12.25 5.29 -8.08
N GLU A 268 12.17 5.40 -6.75
CA GLU A 268 13.31 5.40 -5.84
C GLU A 268 13.76 3.98 -5.46
N LEU A 269 12.85 3.00 -5.34
CA LEU A 269 13.15 1.57 -5.07
C LEU A 269 14.16 1.33 -3.92
N LEU A 270 14.06 2.10 -2.83
CA LEU A 270 15.13 2.15 -1.83
C LEU A 270 15.34 0.83 -1.06
N GLU A 271 14.29 0.05 -0.79
CA GLU A 271 14.44 -1.27 -0.15
C GLU A 271 15.25 -2.22 -1.05
N ALA A 272 15.01 -2.19 -2.37
CA ALA A 272 15.77 -2.99 -3.33
C ALA A 272 17.23 -2.52 -3.44
N GLN A 273 17.48 -1.23 -3.21
CA GLN A 273 18.80 -0.61 -3.23
C GLN A 273 19.58 -0.71 -1.92
N ARG A 274 19.00 -1.28 -0.85
CA ARG A 274 19.53 -1.15 0.51
C ARG A 274 21.00 -1.54 0.65
N GLU A 275 21.42 -2.68 0.08
CA GLU A 275 22.82 -3.11 0.12
C GLU A 275 23.74 -2.07 -0.53
N ALA A 276 23.40 -1.61 -1.73
CA ALA A 276 24.17 -0.58 -2.44
C ALA A 276 24.16 0.77 -1.72
N LEU A 277 23.10 1.10 -0.98
CA LEU A 277 23.06 2.30 -0.13
C LEU A 277 24.07 2.21 1.01
N TYR A 278 24.13 1.07 1.72
CA TYR A 278 25.11 0.85 2.79
C TYR A 278 26.56 0.85 2.28
N GLU A 279 26.81 0.31 1.08
CA GLU A 279 28.15 0.35 0.48
C GLU A 279 28.58 1.79 0.14
N LYS A 280 27.66 2.61 -0.39
CA LYS A 280 27.96 3.99 -0.82
C LYS A 280 27.97 4.98 0.33
N LYS A 281 27.07 4.82 1.30
CA LYS A 281 26.88 5.68 2.47
C LYS A 281 26.75 4.79 3.72
N PRO A 282 27.86 4.32 4.31
CA PRO A 282 27.81 3.46 5.48
C PRO A 282 27.07 4.12 6.66
N VAL A 283 26.21 3.35 7.32
CA VAL A 283 25.50 3.80 8.52
C VAL A 283 26.36 3.53 9.75
N LEU A 284 26.55 4.55 10.59
CA LEU A 284 27.35 4.42 11.80
C LEU A 284 26.75 3.40 12.77
N SER A 285 27.63 2.64 13.43
CA SER A 285 27.21 1.73 14.51
C SER A 285 26.49 2.51 15.62
N GLY A 286 25.33 2.02 16.05
CA GLY A 286 24.50 2.67 17.07
C GLY A 286 23.52 3.72 16.51
N TRP A 287 23.54 4.01 15.20
CA TRP A 287 22.66 5.02 14.62
C TRP A 287 21.17 4.66 14.77
N HIS A 288 20.79 3.38 14.61
CA HIS A 288 19.38 2.97 14.72
C HIS A 288 18.85 3.11 16.14
N GLU A 289 19.65 2.78 17.15
CA GLU A 289 19.32 2.97 18.56
C GLU A 289 19.24 4.47 18.92
N ALA A 290 20.14 5.28 18.36
CA ALA A 290 20.10 6.72 18.51
C ALA A 290 18.84 7.32 17.85
N TYR A 291 18.50 6.89 16.63
CA TYR A 291 17.29 7.32 15.93
C TYR A 291 16.02 6.92 16.70
N ALA A 292 15.93 5.66 17.15
CA ALA A 292 14.79 5.17 17.93
C ALA A 292 14.60 5.91 19.27
N SER A 293 15.67 6.51 19.81
CA SER A 293 15.63 7.32 21.04
C SER A 293 15.56 8.84 20.79
N GLY A 294 15.40 9.28 19.53
CA GLY A 294 15.31 10.69 19.15
C GLY A 294 16.64 11.46 19.26
N LYS A 295 17.78 10.76 19.30
CA LYS A 295 19.13 11.34 19.44
C LYS A 295 19.88 11.46 18.12
N ALA A 296 19.35 10.90 17.03
CA ALA A 296 19.89 11.02 15.70
C ALA A 296 18.76 11.27 14.70
N GLY A 297 19.09 11.95 13.61
CA GLY A 297 18.20 12.20 12.48
C GLY A 297 18.80 11.66 11.17
N PHE A 298 18.04 11.79 10.09
CA PHE A 298 18.43 11.33 8.75
C PHE A 298 19.01 12.46 7.89
N GLU A 299 19.02 13.70 8.38
CA GLU A 299 19.40 14.92 7.65
C GLU A 299 20.83 14.85 7.12
N GLU A 300 21.76 14.24 7.87
CA GLU A 300 23.17 14.09 7.47
C GLU A 300 23.37 13.13 6.28
N TYR A 301 22.35 12.35 5.92
CA TYR A 301 22.42 11.36 4.85
C TYR A 301 21.78 11.85 3.53
N LEU A 302 21.09 12.99 3.55
CA LEU A 302 20.46 13.62 2.38
C LEU A 302 21.50 14.40 1.57
#